data_AF-A0A840ZNS2-F1
#
_entry.id   AF-A0A840ZNS2-F1
#
_cell.length_a   1.000
_cell.length_b   1.000
_cell.length_c   1.000
_cell.angle_alpha   90.00
_cell.angle_beta   90.00
_cell.angle_gamma   90.00
#
_symmetry.space_group_name_H-M   'P 1'
#
loop_
_entity.id
_entity.type
_entity.pdbx_description
1 polymer ?
#
loop_
_entity_poly.entity_id
_entity_poly.type
_entity_poly.pdbx_seq_one_letter_code
_entity_poly.pdbx_strand_id
1 'polypeptide(L)'
;MAFRDDLDEAASVEELEALSNKKRRAKLDATRDACRAYIVGLLREALRTPLAEATDGVARVEVDAADPDGQTLLLWYPEAEPADDAYAGPVVCIESVPKPRSTPTDSRSYDRTLPMMSLVAISHCDLHCSSRSEAGRAAMADQSLCLGCVKHARMFFDRPDYAFVSARPGSVAYLSSAEMIDPLRRDYDNATTMSLGTAPTFDAIHESLPTVEAVINRALKK
;
A
#
# COMPACT_ATOMS: atom_id res chain seq x y z
N MET A 1 0.64 -9.02 10.93
CA MET A 1 1.38 -8.48 9.76
C MET A 1 2.26 -9.60 9.24
N ALA A 2 2.16 -9.96 7.96
CA ALA A 2 2.97 -11.02 7.39
C ALA A 2 4.40 -10.48 7.18
N PHE A 3 5.28 -10.70 8.16
CA PHE A 3 6.66 -10.98 7.77
C PHE A 3 6.57 -12.21 6.87
N ARG A 4 7.23 -12.15 5.72
CA ARG A 4 7.31 -13.31 4.84
C ARG A 4 8.13 -14.39 5.55
N ASP A 5 7.45 -15.28 6.25
CA ASP A 5 8.06 -16.40 6.99
C ASP A 5 8.84 -17.34 6.05
N ASP A 6 8.57 -17.27 4.75
CA ASP A 6 9.27 -17.98 3.68
C ASP A 6 10.59 -17.32 3.25
N LEU A 7 10.88 -16.11 3.74
CA LEU A 7 12.21 -15.53 3.72
C LEU A 7 12.78 -15.81 5.11
N ASP A 8 13.84 -16.63 5.21
CA ASP A 8 14.53 -17.09 6.44
C ASP A 8 15.01 -15.97 7.41
N GLU A 9 14.60 -14.72 7.19
CA GLU A 9 14.95 -13.50 7.91
C GLU A 9 13.78 -12.88 8.70
N ALA A 10 12.68 -13.62 8.91
CA ALA A 10 11.56 -13.16 9.75
C ALA A 10 12.03 -12.79 11.17
N ALA A 11 11.53 -11.67 11.68
CA ALA A 11 11.73 -11.23 13.05
C ALA A 11 10.48 -10.48 13.53
N SER A 12 10.01 -10.82 14.72
CA SER A 12 8.94 -10.08 15.38
C SER A 12 9.41 -8.68 15.83
N VAL A 13 8.46 -7.77 16.02
CA VAL A 13 8.75 -6.42 16.54
C VAL A 13 9.39 -6.52 17.92
N GLU A 14 8.90 -7.43 18.76
CA GLU A 14 9.39 -7.70 20.11
C GLU A 14 10.85 -8.18 20.10
N GLU A 15 11.22 -9.09 19.19
CA GLU A 15 12.61 -9.54 19.02
C GLU A 15 13.51 -8.39 18.59
N LEU A 16 13.06 -7.54 17.66
CA LEU A 16 13.83 -6.39 17.20
C LEU A 16 14.03 -5.36 18.31
N GLU A 17 13.03 -5.11 19.16
CA GLU A 17 13.12 -4.19 20.29
C GLU A 17 14.12 -4.67 21.35
N ALA A 18 14.15 -5.98 21.63
CA ALA A 18 15.08 -6.60 22.57
C ALA A 18 16.56 -6.55 22.14
N LEU A 19 16.83 -6.30 20.86
CA LEU A 19 18.19 -6.17 20.34
C LEU A 19 18.82 -4.80 20.66
N SER A 20 20.14 -4.78 20.81
CA SER A 20 20.88 -3.52 20.80
C SER A 20 20.72 -2.82 19.44
N ASN A 21 20.84 -1.49 19.41
CA ASN A 21 20.68 -0.71 18.16
C ASN A 21 21.52 -1.25 17.00
N LYS A 22 22.76 -1.69 17.26
CA LYS A 22 23.64 -2.30 16.25
C LYS A 22 23.09 -3.62 15.71
N LYS A 23 22.62 -4.50 16.59
CA LYS A 23 22.06 -5.81 16.19
C LYS A 23 20.72 -5.66 15.48
N ARG A 24 19.88 -4.72 15.93
CA ARG A 24 18.62 -4.37 15.28
C ARG A 24 18.85 -3.88 13.85
N ARG A 25 19.79 -2.94 13.66
CA ARG A 25 20.18 -2.46 12.31
C ARG A 25 20.63 -3.61 11.41
N ALA A 26 21.54 -4.46 11.89
CA ALA A 26 22.03 -5.58 11.11
C ALA A 26 20.92 -6.57 10.70
N LYS A 27 19.96 -6.86 11.60
CA LYS A 27 18.82 -7.73 11.28
C LYS A 27 17.90 -7.09 10.23
N LEU A 28 17.61 -5.79 10.36
CA LEU A 28 16.82 -5.05 9.37
C LEU A 28 17.49 -5.00 7.99
N ASP A 29 18.81 -4.81 7.97
CA ASP A 29 19.59 -4.81 6.73
C ASP A 29 19.54 -6.19 6.06
N ALA A 30 19.66 -7.29 6.83
CA ALA A 30 19.53 -8.65 6.32
C ALA A 30 18.14 -8.95 5.74
N THR A 31 17.07 -8.56 6.45
CA THR A 31 15.69 -8.67 5.94
C THR A 31 15.53 -7.88 4.63
N ARG A 32 16.09 -6.67 4.56
CA ARG A 32 16.05 -5.86 3.34
C ARG A 32 16.77 -6.55 2.18
N ASP A 33 17.96 -7.10 2.42
CA ASP A 33 18.75 -7.77 1.39
C ASP A 33 18.05 -9.04 0.89
N ALA A 34 17.41 -9.82 1.78
CA ALA A 34 16.61 -10.99 1.42
C ALA A 34 15.41 -10.62 0.53
N CYS A 35 14.66 -9.58 0.92
CA CYS A 35 13.55 -9.06 0.13
C CYS A 35 14.02 -8.54 -1.24
N ARG A 36 15.16 -7.83 -1.30
CA ARG A 36 15.77 -7.37 -2.56
C ARG A 36 16.08 -8.55 -3.49
N ALA A 37 16.76 -9.57 -2.96
CA ALA A 37 17.13 -10.76 -3.73
C ALA A 37 15.91 -11.49 -4.30
N TYR A 38 14.84 -11.60 -3.51
CA TYR A 38 13.58 -12.18 -3.98
C TYR A 38 12.94 -11.35 -5.11
N ILE A 39 12.79 -10.04 -4.92
CA ILE A 39 12.10 -9.18 -5.88
C ILE A 39 12.87 -9.11 -7.20
N VAL A 40 14.15 -8.77 -7.14
CA VAL A 40 14.98 -8.57 -8.34
C VAL A 40 15.31 -9.88 -9.04
N GLY A 41 15.32 -10.99 -8.30
CA GLY A 41 15.57 -12.33 -8.82
C GLY A 41 14.28 -13.08 -9.14
N LEU A 42 13.77 -13.81 -8.15
CA LEU A 42 12.69 -14.79 -8.33
C LEU A 42 11.41 -14.17 -8.88
N LEU A 43 10.93 -13.08 -8.26
CA LEU A 43 9.66 -12.47 -8.67
C LEU A 43 9.76 -11.85 -10.07
N ARG A 44 10.85 -11.13 -10.35
CA ARG A 44 11.08 -10.54 -11.68
C ARG A 44 11.08 -11.59 -12.78
N GLU A 45 11.80 -12.70 -12.60
CA GLU A 45 11.83 -13.76 -13.61
C GLU A 45 10.47 -14.45 -13.75
N ALA A 46 9.76 -14.69 -12.64
CA ALA A 46 8.42 -15.26 -12.67
C ALA A 46 7.39 -14.37 -13.39
N LEU A 47 7.56 -13.05 -13.37
CA LEU A 47 6.69 -12.09 -14.06
C LEU A 47 7.07 -11.87 -15.52
N ARG A 48 8.38 -11.85 -15.83
CA ARG A 48 8.90 -11.48 -17.15
C ARG A 48 8.41 -12.40 -18.26
N THR A 49 8.45 -13.72 -18.04
CA THR A 49 8.07 -14.70 -19.08
C THR A 49 6.57 -14.65 -19.40
N PRO A 50 5.64 -14.76 -18.41
CA PRO A 50 4.21 -14.71 -18.70
C PRO A 50 3.76 -13.37 -19.29
N LEU A 51 4.35 -12.25 -18.86
CA LEU A 51 4.02 -10.94 -19.40
C LEU A 51 4.47 -10.76 -20.84
N ALA A 52 5.68 -11.22 -21.18
CA ALA A 52 6.16 -11.19 -22.55
C ALA A 52 5.28 -12.06 -23.46
N GLU A 53 4.88 -13.25 -23.01
CA GLU A 53 3.96 -14.12 -23.76
C GLU A 53 2.57 -13.50 -23.93
N ALA A 54 2.01 -12.89 -22.89
CA ALA A 54 0.66 -12.32 -22.92
C ALA A 54 0.55 -11.02 -23.75
N THR A 55 1.68 -10.37 -24.05
CA THR A 55 1.72 -9.05 -24.70
C THR A 55 2.57 -9.04 -25.97
N ASP A 56 2.87 -10.21 -26.55
CA ASP A 56 3.74 -10.36 -27.72
C ASP A 56 5.10 -9.63 -27.57
N GLY A 57 5.65 -9.65 -26.35
CA GLY A 57 6.93 -9.04 -26.00
C GLY A 57 6.90 -7.52 -25.81
N VAL A 58 5.73 -6.88 -25.81
CA VAL A 58 5.60 -5.43 -25.64
C VAL A 58 5.80 -5.01 -24.18
N ALA A 59 5.32 -5.81 -23.22
CA ALA A 59 5.48 -5.52 -21.79
C ALA A 59 6.94 -5.59 -21.34
N ARG A 60 7.31 -4.75 -20.37
CA ARG A 60 8.67 -4.72 -19.79
C ARG A 60 8.62 -4.81 -18.28
N VAL A 61 9.54 -5.59 -17.71
CA VAL A 61 9.72 -5.70 -16.25
C VAL A 61 11.11 -5.21 -15.88
N GLU A 62 11.15 -4.04 -15.25
CA GLU A 62 12.37 -3.29 -14.93
C GLU A 62 12.52 -3.10 -13.43
N VAL A 63 13.76 -2.99 -12.95
CA VAL A 63 14.05 -2.59 -11.57
C VAL A 63 14.04 -1.07 -11.52
N ASP A 64 13.34 -0.47 -10.56
CA ASP A 64 13.35 0.99 -10.37
C ASP A 64 14.74 1.44 -9.88
N ALA A 65 15.51 2.08 -10.75
CA ALA A 65 16.83 2.62 -10.42
C ALA A 65 16.76 3.78 -9.41
N ALA A 66 15.59 4.40 -9.24
CA ALA A 66 15.38 5.47 -8.26
C ALA A 66 15.05 4.95 -6.85
N ASP A 67 14.87 3.63 -6.67
CA ASP A 67 14.69 3.03 -5.36
C ASP A 67 16.07 2.70 -4.74
N PRO A 68 16.51 3.42 -3.69
CA PRO A 68 17.80 3.16 -3.03
C PRO A 68 17.86 1.78 -2.36
N ASP A 69 16.70 1.21 -2.01
CA ASP A 69 16.61 -0.11 -1.41
C ASP A 69 16.55 -1.22 -2.46
N GLY A 70 16.36 -0.90 -3.75
CA GLY A 70 16.37 -1.85 -4.87
C GLY A 70 15.29 -2.94 -4.75
N GLN A 71 14.18 -2.63 -4.10
CA GLN A 71 13.07 -3.54 -3.79
C GLN A 71 11.81 -3.22 -4.61
N THR A 72 11.99 -2.54 -5.74
CA THR A 72 10.90 -2.02 -6.56
C THR A 72 11.03 -2.51 -8.00
N LEU A 73 9.95 -3.09 -8.53
CA LEU A 73 9.80 -3.42 -9.95
C LEU A 73 8.77 -2.51 -10.60
N LEU A 74 9.06 -2.09 -11.83
CA LEU A 74 8.14 -1.39 -12.72
C LEU A 74 7.72 -2.35 -13.84
N LEU A 75 6.43 -2.60 -13.94
CA LEU A 75 5.81 -3.42 -14.98
C LEU A 75 5.11 -2.52 -15.98
N TRP A 76 5.73 -2.30 -17.13
CA TRP A 76 5.15 -1.56 -18.25
C TRP A 76 4.28 -2.49 -19.09
N TYR A 77 3.05 -2.09 -19.39
CA TYR A 77 2.12 -2.86 -20.22
C TYR A 77 1.65 -2.01 -21.43
N PRO A 78 1.18 -2.63 -22.53
CA PRO A 78 0.62 -1.88 -23.64
C PRO A 78 -0.70 -1.20 -23.23
N GLU A 79 -0.87 0.06 -23.60
CA GLU A 79 -2.17 0.74 -23.47
C GLU A 79 -3.17 0.13 -24.44
N ALA A 80 -4.38 -0.17 -23.95
CA ALA A 80 -5.46 -0.67 -24.80
C ALA A 80 -5.98 0.44 -25.74
N GLU A 81 -6.03 1.69 -25.27
CA GLU A 81 -6.31 2.89 -26.05
C GLU A 81 -5.48 4.06 -25.50
N PRO A 82 -4.78 4.84 -26.34
CA PRO A 82 -4.06 6.02 -25.89
C PRO A 82 -5.05 7.10 -25.46
N ALA A 83 -5.08 7.41 -24.16
CA ALA A 83 -5.83 8.55 -23.63
C ALA A 83 -4.86 9.69 -23.35
N ASP A 84 -4.98 10.79 -24.11
CA ASP A 84 -4.12 11.97 -24.01
C ASP A 84 -4.13 12.61 -22.60
N ASP A 85 -5.16 12.31 -21.78
CA ASP A 85 -5.33 12.78 -20.39
C ASP A 85 -5.36 11.62 -19.36
N ALA A 86 -4.71 10.49 -19.63
CA ALA A 86 -4.69 9.34 -18.72
C ALA A 86 -4.11 9.71 -17.34
N TYR A 87 -4.88 9.45 -16.29
CA TYR A 87 -4.55 9.75 -14.89
C TYR A 87 -3.27 9.03 -14.38
N ALA A 88 -2.92 7.90 -14.99
CA ALA A 88 -1.66 7.19 -14.77
C ALA A 88 -1.15 6.58 -16.08
N GLY A 89 0.16 6.59 -16.29
CA GLY A 89 0.80 5.86 -17.40
C GLY A 89 0.67 4.34 -17.24
N PRO A 90 1.00 3.55 -18.28
CA PRO A 90 0.72 2.12 -18.32
C PRO A 90 1.81 1.33 -17.61
N VAL A 91 1.96 1.62 -16.31
CA VAL A 91 2.99 1.03 -15.46
C VAL A 91 2.39 0.63 -14.11
N VAL A 92 2.69 -0.59 -13.66
CA VAL A 92 2.38 -1.09 -12.32
C VAL A 92 3.66 -1.12 -11.51
N CYS A 93 3.62 -0.56 -10.29
CA CYS A 93 4.72 -0.63 -9.34
C CYS A 93 4.51 -1.79 -8.35
N ILE A 94 5.54 -2.60 -8.14
CA ILE A 94 5.56 -3.67 -7.14
C ILE A 94 6.70 -3.40 -6.15
N GLU A 95 6.36 -3.25 -4.87
CA GLU A 95 7.31 -2.91 -3.79
C GLU A 95 7.26 -3.94 -2.66
N SER A 96 8.42 -4.27 -2.05
CA SER A 96 8.47 -5.23 -0.92
C SER A 96 7.83 -4.71 0.37
N VAL A 97 7.86 -3.40 0.58
CA VAL A 97 7.45 -2.73 1.81
C VAL A 97 6.76 -1.44 1.39
N PRO A 98 5.61 -1.06 1.96
CA PRO A 98 5.03 0.26 1.73
C PRO A 98 6.05 1.33 2.16
N LYS A 99 6.58 2.09 1.20
CA LYS A 99 7.49 3.22 1.49
C LYS A 99 6.68 4.52 1.58
N PRO A 100 7.04 5.46 2.48
CA PRO A 100 6.49 6.80 2.44
C PRO A 100 6.91 7.42 1.11
N ARG A 101 5.93 7.93 0.37
CA ARG A 101 6.17 8.55 -0.94
C ARG A 101 7.13 9.73 -0.81
N SER A 102 8.31 9.60 -1.42
CA SER A 102 9.24 10.72 -1.62
C SER A 102 8.94 11.44 -2.93
N THR A 103 9.23 12.73 -2.97
CA THR A 103 9.10 13.59 -4.15
C THR A 103 9.99 13.11 -5.31
N PRO A 104 9.55 13.21 -6.58
CA PRO A 104 10.33 12.75 -7.73
C PRO A 104 11.48 13.70 -8.08
N THR A 105 12.55 13.15 -8.68
CA THR A 105 13.63 13.94 -9.30
C THR A 105 13.72 13.74 -10.83
N ASP A 106 12.81 13.02 -11.49
CA ASP A 106 12.86 12.96 -12.96
C ASP A 106 11.50 12.71 -13.64
N SER A 107 11.42 13.15 -14.90
CA SER A 107 10.24 13.67 -15.60
C SER A 107 9.74 12.81 -16.76
N ARG A 108 9.66 11.48 -16.59
CA ARG A 108 9.05 10.57 -17.58
C ARG A 108 8.03 9.61 -16.94
N SER A 109 6.78 10.05 -16.90
CA SER A 109 5.52 9.28 -16.76
C SER A 109 5.42 8.11 -15.76
N TYR A 110 6.09 8.20 -14.61
CA TYR A 110 5.72 7.47 -13.40
C TYR A 110 5.72 8.45 -12.22
N ASP A 111 4.58 9.08 -11.96
CA ASP A 111 4.45 10.02 -10.87
C ASP A 111 4.17 9.28 -9.54
N ARG A 112 5.19 9.21 -8.67
CA ARG A 112 5.03 8.76 -7.28
C ARG A 112 4.26 9.76 -6.41
N THR A 113 3.65 10.80 -6.98
CA THR A 113 2.76 11.74 -6.32
C THR A 113 1.35 11.65 -6.90
N LEU A 114 0.64 10.56 -6.59
CA LEU A 114 -0.84 10.67 -6.59
C LEU A 114 -1.17 11.82 -5.62
N PRO A 115 -2.04 12.76 -6.04
CA PRO A 115 -2.57 13.76 -5.13
C PRO A 115 -3.05 13.08 -3.85
N MET A 116 -2.83 13.74 -2.70
CA MET A 116 -3.28 13.24 -1.40
C MET A 116 -4.74 12.78 -1.44
N MET A 117 -5.58 13.48 -2.20
CA MET A 117 -7.00 13.19 -2.39
C MET A 117 -7.27 11.84 -3.03
N SER A 118 -6.48 11.46 -4.02
CA SER A 118 -6.68 10.21 -4.73
C SER A 118 -6.22 9.02 -3.88
N LEU A 119 -5.20 9.20 -3.04
CA LEU A 119 -4.79 8.20 -2.05
C LEU A 119 -5.88 7.97 -0.99
N VAL A 120 -6.56 9.04 -0.57
CA VAL A 120 -7.69 8.95 0.37
C VAL A 120 -8.84 8.17 -0.27
N ALA A 121 -9.20 8.47 -1.51
CA ALA A 121 -10.25 7.75 -2.24
C ALA A 121 -9.96 6.24 -2.39
N ILE A 122 -8.71 5.88 -2.71
CA ILE A 122 -8.27 4.47 -2.81
C ILE A 122 -8.37 3.78 -1.44
N SER A 123 -7.88 4.42 -0.38
CA SER A 123 -7.98 3.88 0.99
C SER A 123 -9.43 3.63 1.43
N HIS A 124 -10.35 4.53 1.07
CA HIS A 124 -11.78 4.37 1.32
C HIS A 124 -12.34 3.16 0.55
N CYS A 125 -11.96 2.99 -0.72
CA CYS A 125 -12.34 1.85 -1.54
C CYS A 125 -11.81 0.53 -0.95
N ASP A 126 -10.55 0.48 -0.55
CA ASP A 126 -9.91 -0.70 0.04
C ASP A 126 -10.61 -1.13 1.34
N LEU A 127 -10.98 -0.17 2.20
CA LEU A 127 -11.76 -0.42 3.41
C LEU A 127 -13.15 -0.96 3.07
N HIS A 128 -13.84 -0.37 2.10
CA HIS A 128 -15.13 -0.87 1.63
C HIS A 128 -15.02 -2.33 1.16
N CYS A 129 -14.11 -2.61 0.24
CA CYS A 129 -13.89 -3.94 -0.32
C CYS A 129 -13.48 -4.96 0.76
N SER A 130 -12.57 -4.59 1.66
CA SER A 130 -12.13 -5.44 2.77
C SER A 130 -13.29 -5.82 3.69
N SER A 131 -14.20 -4.88 4.01
CA SER A 131 -15.36 -5.13 4.88
C SER A 131 -16.33 -6.18 4.32
N ARG A 132 -16.28 -6.44 3.01
CA ARG A 132 -17.12 -7.44 2.34
C ARG A 132 -16.55 -8.84 2.42
N SER A 133 -15.24 -8.98 2.65
CA SER A 133 -14.58 -10.26 2.84
C SER A 133 -14.63 -10.72 4.31
N GLU A 134 -14.60 -12.04 4.54
CA GLU A 134 -14.50 -12.59 5.89
C GLU A 134 -13.17 -12.22 6.56
N ALA A 135 -12.07 -12.39 5.84
CA ALA A 135 -10.73 -12.05 6.31
C ALA A 135 -10.60 -10.56 6.68
N GLY A 136 -11.14 -9.66 5.85
CA GLY A 136 -11.10 -8.23 6.12
C GLY A 136 -11.97 -7.84 7.32
N ARG A 137 -13.16 -8.44 7.50
CA ARG A 137 -13.95 -8.23 8.73
C ARG A 137 -13.23 -8.72 9.99
N ALA A 138 -12.58 -9.87 9.92
CA ALA A 138 -11.78 -10.39 11.03
C ALA A 138 -10.61 -9.45 11.36
N ALA A 139 -9.90 -8.96 10.35
CA ALA A 139 -8.80 -8.01 10.52
C ALA A 139 -9.26 -6.66 11.12
N MET A 140 -10.40 -6.12 10.67
CA MET A 140 -10.97 -4.88 11.22
C MET A 140 -11.40 -5.01 12.69
N ALA A 141 -11.82 -6.21 13.11
CA ALA A 141 -12.19 -6.49 14.49
C ALA A 141 -10.98 -6.81 15.39
N ASP A 142 -9.81 -7.09 14.81
CA ASP A 142 -8.60 -7.44 15.53
C ASP A 142 -7.82 -6.19 15.98
N GLN A 143 -8.05 -5.81 17.23
CA GLN A 143 -7.38 -4.67 17.84
C GLN A 143 -5.88 -4.90 18.06
N SER A 144 -5.47 -6.16 18.26
CA SER A 144 -4.04 -6.50 18.40
C SER A 144 -3.30 -6.28 17.09
N LEU A 145 -3.94 -6.60 15.96
CA LEU A 145 -3.46 -6.29 14.63
C LEU A 145 -3.34 -4.77 14.42
N CYS A 146 -4.36 -3.99 14.77
CA CYS A 146 -4.33 -2.52 14.67
C CYS A 146 -3.14 -1.93 15.46
N LEU A 147 -2.97 -2.33 16.73
CA LEU A 147 -1.86 -1.87 17.56
C LEU A 147 -0.50 -2.31 17.02
N GLY A 148 -0.41 -3.54 16.48
CA GLY A 148 0.79 -4.04 15.81
C GLY A 148 1.16 -3.20 14.59
N CYS A 149 0.18 -2.85 13.75
CA CYS A 149 0.38 -1.97 12.59
C CYS A 149 0.88 -0.58 12.99
N VAL A 150 0.33 0.01 14.07
CA VAL A 150 0.77 1.32 14.57
C VAL A 150 2.20 1.26 15.12
N LYS A 151 2.53 0.24 15.92
CA LYS A 151 3.90 0.02 16.41
C LYS A 151 4.89 -0.11 15.25
N HIS A 152 4.54 -0.91 14.24
CA HIS A 152 5.35 -1.09 13.05
C HIS A 152 5.54 0.22 12.28
N ALA A 153 4.45 0.93 11.98
CA ALA A 153 4.52 2.20 11.25
C ALA A 153 5.40 3.22 11.97
N ARG A 154 5.34 3.29 13.30
CA ARG A 154 6.23 4.14 14.09
C ARG A 154 7.68 3.70 14.00
N MET A 155 7.96 2.41 14.05
CA MET A 155 9.34 1.91 14.00
C MET A 155 10.07 2.32 12.71
N PHE A 156 9.36 2.38 11.58
CA PHE A 156 9.95 2.65 10.27
C PHE A 156 9.69 4.07 9.75
N PHE A 157 8.61 4.72 10.19
CA PHE A 157 8.10 5.94 9.60
C PHE A 157 7.71 7.01 10.65
N ASP A 158 8.18 6.94 11.91
CA ASP A 158 7.84 7.94 12.95
C ASP A 158 8.22 9.35 12.50
N ARG A 159 7.20 10.10 12.07
CA ARG A 159 7.30 11.49 11.62
C ARG A 159 6.26 12.29 12.40
N PRO A 160 6.60 13.49 12.92
CA PRO A 160 5.68 14.28 13.74
C PRO A 160 4.33 14.57 13.07
N ASP A 161 4.33 14.69 11.75
CA ASP A 161 3.17 14.98 10.89
C ASP A 161 2.23 13.79 10.66
N TYR A 162 2.63 12.55 10.98
CA TYR A 162 1.81 11.34 10.73
C TYR A 162 0.94 10.91 11.92
N ALA A 163 1.04 11.59 13.06
CA ALA A 163 0.16 11.43 14.22
C ALA A 163 -0.11 9.98 14.67
N PHE A 164 0.83 9.04 14.46
CA PHE A 164 0.64 7.62 14.80
C PHE A 164 0.35 7.40 16.29
N VAL A 165 0.81 8.31 17.16
CA VAL A 165 0.54 8.25 18.60
C VAL A 165 -0.95 8.29 18.91
N SER A 166 -1.75 8.99 18.09
CA SER A 166 -3.21 9.10 18.21
C SER A 166 -3.98 8.07 17.39
N ALA A 167 -3.33 7.24 16.57
CA ALA A 167 -3.98 6.17 15.82
C ALA A 167 -4.19 4.96 16.75
N ARG A 168 -5.34 4.88 17.42
CA ARG A 168 -5.69 3.79 18.34
C ARG A 168 -7.17 3.42 18.16
N PRO A 169 -7.58 2.19 18.50
CA PRO A 169 -9.00 1.86 18.56
C PRO A 169 -9.76 2.88 19.42
N GLY A 170 -10.79 3.50 18.85
CA GLY A 170 -11.60 4.55 19.49
C GLY A 170 -11.27 5.97 19.03
N SER A 171 -10.18 6.18 18.29
CA SER A 171 -9.76 7.49 17.80
C SER A 171 -9.49 7.53 16.30
N VAL A 172 -9.73 6.44 15.57
CA VAL A 172 -9.55 6.41 14.12
C VAL A 172 -10.73 7.13 13.45
N ALA A 173 -10.43 8.05 12.52
CA ALA A 173 -11.44 8.76 11.75
C ALA A 173 -11.19 8.52 10.25
N TYR A 174 -12.17 7.91 9.58
CA TYR A 174 -12.18 7.70 8.14
C TYR A 174 -13.22 8.57 7.44
N LEU A 175 -14.12 9.20 8.20
CA LEU A 175 -15.08 10.13 7.63
C LEU A 175 -14.39 11.44 7.18
N SER A 176 -14.44 11.67 5.88
CA SER A 176 -14.00 12.92 5.27
C SER A 176 -14.98 14.06 5.61
N SER A 177 -14.47 15.29 5.81
CA SER A 177 -15.35 16.45 6.05
C SER A 177 -16.21 16.75 4.82
N ALA A 178 -17.35 17.43 5.03
CA ALA A 178 -18.30 17.72 3.95
C ALA A 178 -17.67 18.46 2.76
N GLU A 179 -16.71 19.36 3.03
CA GLU A 179 -15.98 20.12 2.01
C GLU A 179 -15.08 19.24 1.12
N MET A 180 -14.69 18.06 1.61
CA MET A 180 -13.80 17.12 0.93
C MET A 180 -14.54 16.12 0.05
N ILE A 181 -15.86 15.97 0.21
CA ILE A 181 -16.65 14.94 -0.48
C ILE A 181 -16.61 15.14 -2.00
N ASP A 182 -16.87 16.34 -2.48
CA ASP A 182 -16.89 16.62 -3.93
C ASP A 182 -15.50 16.50 -4.59
N PRO A 183 -14.40 17.01 -3.99
CA PRO A 183 -13.05 16.71 -4.46
C PRO A 183 -12.74 15.22 -4.52
N LEU A 184 -13.09 14.45 -3.47
CA LEU A 184 -12.85 13.01 -3.41
C LEU A 184 -13.64 12.24 -4.46
N ARG A 185 -14.88 12.66 -4.75
CA ARG A 185 -15.71 12.02 -5.78
C ARG A 185 -15.08 12.17 -7.16
N ARG A 186 -14.63 13.38 -7.51
CA ARG A 186 -13.95 13.62 -8.80
C ARG A 186 -12.68 12.80 -8.94
N ASP A 187 -11.89 12.73 -7.88
CA ASP A 187 -10.68 11.91 -7.83
C ASP A 187 -10.98 10.42 -7.95
N TYR A 188 -12.04 9.95 -7.27
CA TYR A 188 -12.50 8.58 -7.37
C TYR A 188 -12.92 8.23 -8.80
N ASP A 189 -13.70 9.08 -9.45
CA ASP A 189 -14.15 8.85 -10.83
C ASP A 189 -12.95 8.76 -11.81
N ASN A 190 -11.93 9.60 -11.62
CA ASN A 190 -10.69 9.53 -12.40
C ASN A 190 -9.92 8.21 -12.16
N ALA A 191 -9.84 7.76 -10.90
CA ALA A 191 -9.13 6.53 -10.50
C ALA A 191 -9.90 5.23 -10.79
N THR A 192 -11.23 5.29 -10.94
CA THR A 192 -12.08 4.10 -11.18
C THR A 192 -11.75 3.41 -12.49
N THR A 193 -11.18 4.15 -13.46
CA THR A 193 -10.62 3.62 -14.71
C THR A 193 -9.55 2.53 -14.51
N MET A 194 -8.94 2.44 -13.33
CA MET A 194 -7.89 1.46 -12.99
C MET A 194 -8.42 0.21 -12.25
N SER A 195 -9.72 0.12 -11.97
CA SER A 195 -10.27 -0.99 -11.19
C SER A 195 -10.43 -2.26 -12.03
N LEU A 196 -9.79 -3.35 -11.61
CA LEU A 196 -10.05 -4.67 -12.18
C LEU A 196 -11.40 -5.21 -11.67
N GLY A 197 -12.43 -5.16 -12.50
CA GLY A 197 -13.79 -5.66 -12.19
C GLY A 197 -14.81 -4.55 -11.94
N THR A 198 -15.94 -4.89 -11.32
CA THR A 198 -16.99 -3.91 -10.98
C THR A 198 -16.60 -3.15 -9.72
N ALA A 199 -16.08 -1.94 -9.88
CA ALA A 199 -15.80 -1.05 -8.77
C ALA A 199 -17.11 -0.67 -8.02
N PRO A 200 -17.08 -0.56 -6.67
CA PRO A 200 -18.22 -0.04 -5.92
C PRO A 200 -18.50 1.42 -6.31
N THR A 201 -19.71 1.94 -6.08
CA THR A 201 -19.95 3.37 -6.31
C THR A 201 -19.34 4.21 -5.19
N PHE A 202 -18.96 5.45 -5.49
CA PHE A 202 -18.47 6.39 -4.48
C PHE A 202 -19.44 6.52 -3.29
N ASP A 203 -20.74 6.61 -3.57
CA ASP A 203 -21.76 6.71 -2.53
C ASP A 203 -21.82 5.43 -1.67
N ALA A 204 -21.72 4.23 -2.25
CA ALA A 204 -21.69 2.97 -1.51
C ALA A 204 -20.43 2.84 -0.63
N ILE A 205 -19.29 3.36 -1.10
CA ILE A 205 -18.08 3.45 -0.29
C ILE A 205 -18.37 4.35 0.93
N HIS A 206 -18.80 5.59 0.70
CA HIS A 206 -19.04 6.57 1.76
C HIS A 206 -20.11 6.14 2.77
N GLU A 207 -21.18 5.48 2.33
CA GLU A 207 -22.21 4.91 3.22
C GLU A 207 -21.67 3.79 4.11
N SER A 208 -20.64 3.07 3.67
CA SER A 208 -20.06 1.96 4.44
C SER A 208 -19.06 2.39 5.52
N LEU A 209 -18.38 3.53 5.34
CA LEU A 209 -17.32 3.99 6.25
C LEU A 209 -17.75 4.15 7.71
N PRO A 210 -18.95 4.69 8.05
CA PRO A 210 -19.36 4.80 9.45
C PRO A 210 -19.41 3.43 10.16
N THR A 211 -19.81 2.38 9.43
CA THR A 211 -19.85 1.02 9.97
C THR A 211 -18.45 0.46 10.15
N VAL A 212 -17.57 0.65 9.16
CA VAL A 212 -16.17 0.22 9.24
C VAL A 212 -15.44 0.92 10.39
N GLU A 213 -15.57 2.24 10.50
CA GLU A 213 -15.01 3.04 11.58
C GLU A 213 -15.53 2.56 12.94
N ALA A 214 -16.84 2.32 13.08
CA ALA A 214 -17.41 1.81 14.32
C ALA A 214 -16.87 0.43 14.71
N VAL A 215 -16.59 -0.46 13.76
CA VAL A 215 -16.00 -1.78 14.02
C VAL A 215 -14.56 -1.63 14.51
N ILE A 216 -13.73 -0.85 13.80
CA ILE A 216 -12.32 -0.62 14.15
C ILE A 216 -12.20 0.09 15.51
N ASN A 217 -13.11 1.03 15.77
CA ASN A 217 -13.13 1.81 17.01
C ASN A 217 -13.80 1.12 18.19
N ARG A 218 -14.29 -0.12 18.06
CA ARG A 218 -14.78 -0.86 19.23
C ARG A 218 -13.66 -0.92 20.27
N ALA A 219 -13.97 -0.48 21.49
CA ALA A 219 -13.02 -0.56 22.59
C ALA A 219 -12.71 -2.02 22.94
N LEU A 220 -11.53 -2.28 23.52
CA LEU A 220 -11.24 -3.53 24.21
C LEU A 220 -12.39 -3.81 25.18
N LYS A 221 -13.06 -4.95 25.03
CA LYS A 221 -13.76 -5.53 26.18
C LYS A 221 -12.65 -5.91 27.16
N LYS A 222 -12.62 -5.22 28.31
CA LYS A 222 -11.70 -5.52 29.41
C LYS A 222 -11.81 -6.97 29.85
#